data_AF-A0A6I4ULR8-F1
#
_entry.id   AF-A0A6I4ULR8-F1
#
_cell.length_a   1.000
_cell.length_b   1.000
_cell.length_c   1.000
_cell.angle_alpha   90.00
_cell.angle_beta   90.00
_cell.angle_gamma   90.00
#
_symmetry.space_group_name_H-M   'P 1'
#
loop_
_entity.id
_entity.type
_entity.pdbx_description
1 polymer ?
#
loop_
_entity_poly.entity_id
_entity_poly.type
_entity_poly.pdbx_seq_one_letter_code
_entity_poly.pdbx_strand_id
1 'polypeptide(L)' 'MWRVWFYFDIRRALVALHVGLAVLAFTIHFILLSTDRYNWLERAPGAPAPAQAAIESSEAPAAG' A
#
# COMPACT_ATOMS: atom_id res chain seq x y z
N MET A 1 4.61 35.17 1.44
CA MET A 1 4.54 33.71 1.18
C MET A 1 3.84 33.33 -0.15
N TRP A 2 3.65 34.27 -1.08
CA TRP A 2 3.07 34.01 -2.42
C TRP A 2 4.13 33.77 -3.52
N ARG A 3 5.40 34.07 -3.22
CA ARG A 3 6.55 33.95 -4.13
C ARG A 3 6.92 32.51 -4.49
N VAL A 4 6.47 31.53 -3.70
CA VAL A 4 6.65 30.09 -3.98
C VAL A 4 6.00 29.71 -5.32
N TRP A 5 4.90 30.36 -5.68
CA TRP A 5 4.19 30.14 -6.94
C TRP A 5 4.92 30.66 -8.19
N PHE A 6 5.95 31.49 -8.07
CA PHE A 6 6.75 31.95 -9.21
C PHE A 6 7.85 30.95 -9.61
N TYR A 7 8.30 30.12 -8.66
CA TYR A 7 9.30 29.07 -8.91
C TYR A 7 8.65 27.71 -9.21
N PHE A 8 7.50 27.44 -8.62
CA PHE A 8 6.73 26.23 -8.89
C PHE A 8 5.71 26.53 -9.98
N ASP A 9 5.97 26.06 -11.19
CA ASP A 9 4.96 25.98 -12.25
C ASP A 9 3.72 25.28 -11.69
N ILE A 10 2.63 26.04 -11.50
CA ILE A 10 1.34 25.59 -10.92
C ILE A 10 0.91 24.23 -11.46
N ARG A 11 1.08 24.05 -12.76
CA ARG A 11 0.75 22.82 -13.47
C ARG A 11 1.59 21.65 -12.98
N ARG A 12 2.90 21.84 -12.83
CA ARG A 12 3.83 20.79 -12.37
C ARG A 12 3.58 20.42 -10.91
N ALA A 13 3.23 21.38 -10.05
CA ALA A 13 2.90 21.09 -8.65
C ALA A 13 1.62 20.23 -8.54
N LEU A 14 0.56 20.58 -9.28
CA LEU A 14 -0.67 19.79 -9.33
C LEU A 14 -0.43 18.39 -9.90
N VAL A 15 0.36 18.28 -10.97
CA VAL A 15 0.74 16.99 -11.55
C VAL A 15 1.58 16.16 -10.58
N ALA A 16 2.56 16.75 -9.90
CA ALA A 16 3.40 16.03 -8.94
C ALA A 16 2.57 15.48 -7.76
N LEU A 17 1.60 16.26 -7.25
CA LEU A 17 0.67 15.79 -6.23
C LEU A 17 -0.17 14.62 -6.76
N HIS A 18 -0.78 14.77 -7.94
CA HIS A 18 -1.61 13.72 -8.54
C HIS A 18 -0.83 12.44 -8.81
N VAL A 19 0.36 12.56 -9.42
CA VAL A 19 1.23 11.43 -9.73
C VAL A 19 1.74 10.78 -8.45
N GLY A 20 2.12 11.55 -7.44
CA GLY A 20 2.54 11.01 -6.15
C GLY A 20 1.45 10.17 -5.49
N LEU A 21 0.22 10.70 -5.46
CA LEU A 21 -0.94 9.98 -4.91
C LEU A 21 -1.33 8.77 -5.77
N ALA A 22 -1.29 8.90 -7.10
CA ALA A 22 -1.62 7.81 -8.02
C ALA A 22 -0.62 6.66 -7.90
N VAL A 23 0.68 6.96 -7.89
CA VAL A 23 1.74 5.95 -7.68
C VAL A 23 1.55 5.26 -6.33
N LEU A 24 1.34 6.02 -5.24
CA LEU A 24 1.08 5.46 -3.92
C LEU A 24 -0.15 4.53 -3.92
N ALA A 25 -1.25 4.96 -4.52
CA ALA A 25 -2.47 4.16 -4.62
C ALA A 25 -2.21 2.88 -5.41
N PHE A 26 -1.58 2.96 -6.58
CA PHE A 26 -1.26 1.78 -7.38
C PHE A 26 -0.33 0.83 -6.63
N THR A 27 0.74 1.31 -5.99
CA THR A 27 1.63 0.47 -5.19
C THR A 27 0.87 -0.33 -4.15
N ILE A 28 -0.06 0.30 -3.42
CA ILE A 28 -0.91 -0.40 -2.44
C ILE A 28 -1.78 -1.46 -3.13
N HIS A 29 -2.48 -1.10 -4.22
CA HIS A 29 -3.35 -2.05 -4.92
C HIS A 29 -2.57 -3.24 -5.50
N PHE A 30 -1.40 -2.99 -6.08
CA PHE A 30 -0.52 -4.05 -6.58
C PHE A 30 -0.03 -4.97 -5.46
N ILE A 31 0.25 -4.44 -4.26
CA ILE A 31 0.57 -5.26 -3.09
C ILE A 31 -0.62 -6.14 -2.71
N LEU A 32 -1.83 -5.58 -2.59
CA LEU A 32 -3.03 -6.36 -2.26
C LEU A 32 -3.31 -7.46 -3.30
N LEU A 33 -3.24 -7.12 -4.59
CA LEU A 33 -3.41 -8.06 -5.70
C LEU A 33 -2.31 -9.12 -5.77
N SER A 34 -1.08 -8.81 -5.35
CA SER A 34 0.00 -9.79 -5.31
C SER A 34 -0.17 -10.82 -4.19
N THR A 35 -0.97 -10.54 -3.16
CA THR A 35 -1.18 -11.46 -2.04
C THR A 35 -2.34 -12.41 -2.28
N ASP A 36 -2.13 -13.69 -2.02
CA ASP A 36 -3.15 -14.75 -2.20
C ASP A 36 -4.45 -14.49 -1.41
N ARG A 37 -4.38 -13.85 -0.23
CA ARG A 37 -5.57 -13.51 0.57
C ARG A 37 -6.38 -12.33 0.01
N TYR A 38 -5.71 -11.24 -0.39
CA TYR A 38 -6.39 -9.98 -0.77
C TYR A 38 -6.51 -9.79 -2.28
N ASN A 39 -6.03 -10.75 -3.07
CA ASN A 39 -6.20 -10.77 -4.51
C ASN A 39 -7.67 -11.04 -4.87
N TRP A 40 -8.37 -9.97 -5.21
CA TRP A 40 -9.77 -10.05 -5.60
C TRP A 40 -9.98 -10.54 -7.04
N LEU A 41 -8.93 -10.64 -7.86
CA LEU A 41 -9.01 -11.15 -9.23
C LEU A 41 -8.91 -12.69 -9.29
N GLU A 42 -8.12 -13.29 -8.40
CA GLU A 42 -7.86 -14.75 -8.36
C GLU A 42 -8.88 -15.53 -7.51
N ARG A 43 -9.87 -14.85 -6.91
CA ARG A 43 -10.88 -15.52 -6.07
C ARG A 43 -11.83 -16.38 -6.92
N ALA A 44 -11.37 -17.56 -7.32
CA ALA A 44 -12.24 -18.67 -7.64
C ALA A 44 -13.12 -18.97 -6.40
N PRO A 45 -14.43 -19.24 -6.56
CA PRO A 45 -15.30 -19.49 -5.42
C PRO A 45 -14.88 -20.79 -4.73
N GLY A 46 -14.16 -20.71 -3.60
CA GLY A 46 -13.89 -21.86 -2.73
C GLY A 46 -12.45 -22.07 -2.23
N ALA A 47 -11.47 -21.24 -2.60
CA ALA A 47 -10.11 -21.40 -2.07
C ALA A 47 -10.04 -20.96 -0.59
N PRO A 48 -9.63 -21.85 0.35
CA PRO A 48 -9.48 -21.50 1.75
C PRO A 48 -8.33 -20.51 1.90
N ALA A 49 -8.60 -19.36 2.53
CA ALA A 49 -7.61 -18.31 2.75
C ALA A 49 -6.35 -18.90 3.43
N PRO A 50 -5.13 -18.67 2.89
CA PRO A 50 -3.93 -19.10 3.57
C PRO A 50 -3.88 -18.40 4.93
N ALA A 51 -3.72 -19.20 5.98
CA ALA A 51 -3.51 -18.72 7.33
C ALA A 51 -2.31 -17.79 7.30
N GLN A 52 -2.57 -16.48 7.43
CA GLN A 52 -1.50 -15.51 7.57
C GLN A 52 -0.77 -15.86 8.85
N ALA A 53 0.46 -16.33 8.67
CA ALA A 53 1.39 -16.62 9.74
C ALA A 53 1.36 -15.44 10.70
N ALA A 54 1.08 -15.77 11.97
CA ALA A 54 1.17 -14.87 13.10
C ALA A 54 2.55 -14.22 13.09
N ILE A 55 2.60 -12.98 12.62
CA ILE A 55 3.75 -12.11 12.80
C ILE A 55 3.65 -11.67 14.26
N GLU A 56 4.68 -12.03 15.04
CA GLU A 56 4.99 -11.45 16.36
C GLU A 56 4.01 -11.76 17.50
N SER A 57 3.85 -13.05 17.81
CA SER A 57 3.85 -13.47 19.23
C SER A 57 5.17 -14.17 19.51
N SER A 58 6.27 -13.46 19.25
CA SER A 58 7.61 -13.84 19.68
C SER A 58 7.99 -12.92 20.83
N GLU A 59 7.33 -13.10 21.97
CA GLU A 59 7.93 -12.87 23.27
C GLU A 59 7.62 -14.16 24.05
N ALA A 60 8.54 -15.11 23.93
CA ALA A 60 8.48 -16.42 24.54
C ALA A 60 8.55 -16.30 26.08
N PRO A 61 7.97 -17.28 26.82
CA PRO A 61 7.99 -17.30 28.27
C PRO A 61 9.42 -17.58 28.77
N ALA A 62 10.03 -16.62 29.46
CA ALA A 62 11.24 -16.87 30.24
C ALA A 62 10.82 -17.41 31.61
N ALA A 63 10.97 -18.72 31.78
CA ALA A 63 10.98 -19.37 33.08
C ALA A 63 12.16 -18.84 33.92
N GLY A 64 11.88 -18.51 35.19
CA GLY A 64 12.83 -18.11 36.23
C GLY A 64 12.09 -17.90 37.53
#